data_AF-A0ABD0YUU5-F1
#
_entry.id   AF-A0ABD0YUU5-F1
#
_cell.length_a   1.000
_cell.length_b   1.000
_cell.length_c   1.000
_cell.angle_alpha   90.00
_cell.angle_beta   90.00
_cell.angle_gamma   90.00
#
_symmetry.space_group_name_H-M   'P 1'
#
loop_
_entity.id
_entity.type
_entity.pdbx_description
1 polymer ?
#
loop_
_entity_poly.entity_id
_entity_poly.type
_entity_poly.pdbx_seq_one_letter_code
_entity_poly.pdbx_strand_id
1 'polypeptide(L)'
;EVGRTLEKFLIALALCGAPLLSLNAGVVHQRSSVRSATVQLLSETILGCPEQVLVAHILPALITLASDPDTSVRALTVPVFGLLIEHSSNREILDKTYLQIQSIVTDVSLREHHPTLINVINALSKMAPHCDPTFREDVIVGELSTFVGYAMDQPPGSKKVELAGALVEAYSNAVYCQISKQNITNILLPALR
;
A
#
# COMPACT_ATOMS: atom_id res chain seq x y z
N GLU A 1 -23.61 17.15 -2.01
CA GLU A 1 -23.27 18.16 -0.97
C GLU A 1 -22.61 17.57 0.26
N VAL A 2 -23.08 16.43 0.79
CA VAL A 2 -22.53 15.76 1.99
C VAL A 2 -21.02 15.46 1.90
N GLY A 3 -20.51 14.98 0.76
CA GLY A 3 -19.07 14.70 0.58
C GLY A 3 -18.16 15.94 0.69
N ARG A 4 -18.60 17.08 0.15
CA ARG A 4 -17.85 18.35 0.25
C ARG A 4 -17.87 18.94 1.66
N THR A 5 -18.87 18.59 2.48
CA THR A 5 -18.95 19.01 3.88
C THR A 5 -18.05 18.15 4.77
N LEU A 6 -17.97 16.85 4.51
CA LEU A 6 -17.03 15.92 5.19
C LEU A 6 -15.58 16.25 4.86
N GLU A 7 -15.26 16.51 3.59
CA GLU A 7 -13.93 16.93 3.14
C GLU A 7 -13.51 18.25 3.83
N LYS A 8 -14.40 19.25 3.87
CA LYS A 8 -14.15 20.51 4.60
C LYS A 8 -14.03 20.31 6.11
N PHE A 9 -14.77 19.37 6.69
CA PHE A 9 -14.70 19.05 8.12
C PHE A 9 -13.40 18.33 8.47
N LEU A 10 -12.93 17.40 7.63
CA LEU A 10 -11.64 16.71 7.77
C LEU A 10 -10.46 17.65 7.56
N ILE A 11 -10.52 18.55 6.57
CA ILE A 11 -9.52 19.61 6.36
C ILE A 11 -9.49 20.57 7.55
N ALA A 12 -10.66 21.00 8.06
CA ALA A 12 -10.75 21.83 9.26
C ALA A 12 -10.25 21.10 10.52
N LEU A 13 -10.44 19.78 10.62
CA LEU A 13 -9.89 18.95 11.70
C LEU A 13 -8.35 18.87 11.59
N ALA A 14 -7.81 18.61 10.39
CA ALA A 14 -6.37 18.52 10.14
C ALA A 14 -5.62 19.82 10.47
N LEU A 15 -6.26 20.97 10.23
CA LEU A 15 -5.71 22.29 10.56
C LEU A 15 -5.72 22.62 12.06
N CYS A 16 -6.47 21.88 12.89
CA CYS A 16 -6.68 22.21 14.30
C CYS A 16 -5.77 21.43 15.30
N GLY A 17 -4.90 20.53 14.83
CA GLY A 17 -3.89 19.82 15.64
C GLY A 17 -4.40 18.79 16.66
N ALA A 18 -5.60 18.97 17.22
CA ALA A 18 -6.24 18.06 18.17
C ALA A 18 -6.45 16.61 17.66
N PRO A 19 -6.76 16.35 16.37
CA PRO A 19 -6.99 14.99 15.88
C PRO A 19 -5.71 14.15 15.77
N LEU A 20 -4.54 14.77 15.57
CA LEU A 20 -3.28 14.05 15.47
C LEU A 20 -2.89 13.40 16.81
N LEU A 21 -3.24 14.03 17.93
CA LEU A 21 -3.06 13.46 19.27
C LEU A 21 -3.98 12.25 19.50
N SER A 22 -5.24 12.29 19.04
CA SER A 22 -6.14 11.14 19.17
C SER A 22 -5.79 10.00 18.21
N LEU A 23 -5.28 10.32 17.02
CA LEU A 23 -4.74 9.32 16.08
C LEU A 23 -3.51 8.61 16.67
N ASN A 24 -2.62 9.34 17.34
CA ASN A 24 -1.45 8.73 18.01
C ASN A 24 -1.83 7.70 19.08
N ALA A 25 -2.92 7.92 19.83
CA ALA A 25 -3.42 6.92 20.77
C ALA A 25 -3.94 5.66 20.06
N GLY A 26 -4.51 5.83 18.87
CA GLY A 26 -4.96 4.74 18.00
C GLY A 26 -3.81 3.90 17.44
N VAL A 27 -2.70 4.54 17.04
CA VAL A 27 -1.51 3.88 16.45
C VAL A 27 -0.93 2.80 17.36
N VAL A 28 -0.86 3.05 18.66
CA VAL A 28 -0.25 2.13 19.64
C VAL A 28 -1.29 1.38 20.49
N HIS A 29 -2.56 1.39 20.07
CA HIS A 29 -3.63 0.79 20.85
C HIS A 29 -3.47 -0.74 20.94
N GLN A 30 -3.83 -1.34 22.08
CA GLN A 30 -3.64 -2.79 22.32
C GLN A 30 -4.38 -3.69 21.32
N ARG A 31 -5.57 -3.28 20.89
CA ARG A 31 -6.41 -4.03 19.93
C ARG A 31 -6.02 -3.72 18.49
N SER A 32 -5.68 -4.73 17.69
CA SER A 32 -5.34 -4.56 16.28
C SER A 32 -6.48 -3.96 15.44
N SER A 33 -7.74 -4.28 15.76
CA SER A 33 -8.90 -3.67 15.10
C SER A 33 -8.94 -2.13 15.21
N VAL A 34 -8.48 -1.57 16.34
CA VAL A 34 -8.41 -0.11 16.53
C VAL A 34 -7.26 0.46 15.72
N ARG A 35 -6.12 -0.24 15.65
CA ARG A 35 -4.98 0.15 14.83
C ARG A 35 -5.33 0.10 13.34
N SER A 36 -6.03 -0.94 12.88
CA SER A 36 -6.59 -1.03 11.52
C SER A 36 -7.54 0.13 11.21
N ALA A 37 -8.45 0.48 12.12
CA ALA A 37 -9.33 1.63 11.94
C ALA A 37 -8.52 2.95 11.90
N THR A 38 -7.43 3.05 12.67
CA THR A 38 -6.53 4.20 12.65
C THR A 38 -5.86 4.34 11.29
N VAL A 39 -5.40 3.26 10.67
CA VAL A 39 -4.85 3.27 9.29
C VAL A 39 -5.88 3.85 8.30
N GLN A 40 -7.14 3.41 8.38
CA GLN A 40 -8.21 3.91 7.51
C GLN A 40 -8.53 5.39 7.75
N LEU A 41 -8.48 5.85 9.00
CA LEU A 41 -8.66 7.27 9.29
C LEU A 41 -7.50 8.11 8.73
N LEU A 42 -6.27 7.59 8.80
CA LEU A 42 -5.11 8.27 8.22
C LEU A 42 -5.24 8.43 6.70
N SER A 43 -5.78 7.44 5.97
CA SER A 43 -5.94 7.58 4.51
C SER A 43 -6.85 8.73 4.10
N GLU A 44 -7.91 9.00 4.86
CA GLU A 44 -8.83 10.12 4.61
C GLU A 44 -8.20 11.50 4.88
N THR A 45 -7.11 11.55 5.65
CA THR A 45 -6.44 12.82 6.01
C THR A 45 -5.39 13.26 4.99
N ILE A 46 -4.82 12.34 4.20
CA ILE A 46 -3.64 12.61 3.36
C ILE A 46 -3.91 13.73 2.34
N LEU A 47 -5.04 13.68 1.63
CA LEU A 47 -5.35 14.61 0.54
C LEU A 47 -5.56 16.06 1.01
N GLY A 48 -5.90 16.26 2.28
CA GLY A 48 -6.18 17.57 2.86
C GLY A 48 -5.04 18.18 3.68
N CYS A 49 -3.95 17.44 3.89
CA CYS A 49 -2.87 17.85 4.79
C CYS A 49 -1.72 18.55 4.04
N PRO A 50 -1.19 19.66 4.58
CA PRO A 50 0.09 20.20 4.13
C PRO A 50 1.22 19.17 4.27
N GLU A 51 2.20 19.18 3.37
CA GLU A 51 3.34 18.24 3.42
C GLU A 51 4.07 18.27 4.77
N GLN A 52 4.15 19.42 5.43
CA GLN A 52 4.75 19.54 6.76
C GLN A 52 4.04 18.66 7.80
N VAL A 53 2.71 18.57 7.73
CA VAL A 53 1.91 17.70 8.61
C VAL A 53 2.10 16.24 8.24
N LEU A 54 2.21 15.94 6.93
CA LEU A 54 2.51 14.58 6.47
C LEU A 54 3.85 14.09 7.02
N VAL A 55 4.91 14.88 6.89
CA VAL A 55 6.26 14.54 7.40
C VAL A 55 6.29 14.46 8.92
N ALA A 56 5.70 15.43 9.61
CA ALA A 56 5.81 15.53 11.07
C ALA A 56 4.96 14.52 11.84
N HIS A 57 3.84 14.07 11.26
CA HIS A 57 2.84 13.30 12.00
C HIS A 57 2.33 12.05 11.27
N ILE A 58 1.88 12.18 10.03
CA ILE A 58 1.23 11.07 9.32
C ILE A 58 2.25 9.98 8.96
N LEU A 59 3.38 10.35 8.38
CA LEU A 59 4.41 9.41 7.96
C LEU A 59 5.02 8.64 9.14
N PRO A 60 5.40 9.27 10.28
CA PRO A 60 5.83 8.53 11.48
C PRO A 60 4.78 7.55 12.03
N ALA A 61 3.50 7.94 12.03
CA ALA A 61 2.40 7.08 12.44
C ALA A 61 2.25 5.86 11.52
N LEU A 62 2.30 6.07 10.20
CA LEU A 62 2.25 5.00 9.21
C LEU A 62 3.46 4.07 9.31
N ILE A 63 4.68 4.58 9.54
CA ILE A 63 5.87 3.75 9.75
C ILE A 63 5.71 2.85 10.98
N THR A 64 5.12 3.39 12.06
CA THR A 64 4.83 2.59 13.26
C THR A 64 3.85 1.45 12.95
N LEU A 65 2.78 1.74 12.21
CA LEU A 65 1.76 0.76 11.79
C LEU A 65 2.29 -0.22 10.72
N ALA A 66 3.25 0.20 9.91
CA ALA A 66 3.94 -0.64 8.93
C ALA A 66 4.82 -1.69 9.60
N SER A 67 5.24 -1.44 10.85
CA SER A 67 6.01 -2.35 11.68
C SER A 67 5.15 -3.10 12.71
N ASP A 68 3.82 -3.07 12.57
CA ASP A 68 2.88 -3.65 13.53
C ASP A 68 3.07 -5.18 13.68
N PRO A 69 2.90 -5.76 14.88
CA PRO A 69 2.95 -7.22 15.04
C PRO A 69 1.85 -7.96 14.25
N ASP A 70 0.70 -7.34 14.01
CA ASP A 70 -0.40 -7.92 13.23
C ASP A 70 -0.20 -7.66 11.73
N THR A 71 0.01 -8.73 10.96
CA THR A 71 0.21 -8.67 9.51
C THR A 71 -0.93 -7.98 8.78
N SER A 72 -2.16 -8.08 9.28
CA SER A 72 -3.31 -7.40 8.68
C SER A 72 -3.23 -5.88 8.84
N VAL A 73 -2.68 -5.39 9.97
CA VAL A 73 -2.45 -3.96 10.18
C VAL A 73 -1.34 -3.46 9.24
N ARG A 74 -0.21 -4.18 9.16
CA ARG A 74 0.87 -3.85 8.21
C ARG A 74 0.38 -3.80 6.77
N ALA A 75 -0.39 -4.80 6.34
CA ALA A 75 -0.90 -4.85 4.98
C ALA A 75 -1.87 -3.70 4.65
N LEU A 76 -2.66 -3.24 5.63
CA LEU A 76 -3.54 -2.09 5.44
C LEU A 76 -2.77 -0.78 5.22
N THR A 77 -1.50 -0.66 5.63
CA THR A 77 -0.73 0.55 5.36
C THR A 77 -0.27 0.66 3.91
N VAL A 78 -0.16 -0.45 3.17
CA VAL A 78 0.29 -0.46 1.76
C VAL A 78 -0.55 0.44 0.85
N PRO A 79 -1.90 0.36 0.80
CA PRO A 79 -2.69 1.28 0.00
C PRO A 79 -2.57 2.74 0.46
N VAL A 80 -2.36 2.99 1.76
CA VAL A 80 -2.19 4.35 2.30
C VAL A 80 -0.84 4.95 1.89
N PHE A 81 0.22 4.14 1.86
CA PHE A 81 1.49 4.49 1.25
C PHE A 81 1.37 4.78 -0.25
N GLY A 82 0.54 4.01 -0.96
CA GLY A 82 0.19 4.31 -2.36
C GLY A 82 -0.38 5.72 -2.56
N LEU A 83 -1.23 6.19 -1.64
CA LEU A 83 -1.75 7.56 -1.68
C LEU A 83 -0.64 8.61 -1.51
N LEU A 84 0.35 8.35 -0.64
CA LEU A 84 1.51 9.24 -0.47
C LEU A 84 2.36 9.31 -1.74
N ILE A 85 2.57 8.16 -2.42
CA ILE A 85 3.28 8.12 -3.71
C ILE A 85 2.53 8.91 -4.77
N GLU A 86 1.20 8.76 -4.83
CA GLU A 86 0.38 9.42 -5.85
C GLU A 86 0.30 10.95 -5.66
N HIS A 87 0.34 11.45 -4.42
CA HIS A 87 0.01 12.85 -4.11
C HIS A 87 1.16 13.68 -3.54
N SER A 88 2.31 13.09 -3.20
CA SER A 88 3.46 13.83 -2.69
C SER A 88 4.60 13.90 -3.69
N SER A 89 5.24 15.07 -3.76
CA SER A 89 6.52 15.24 -4.47
C SER A 89 7.71 15.31 -3.52
N ASN A 90 7.44 15.20 -2.21
CA ASN A 90 8.45 15.32 -1.18
C ASN A 90 9.33 14.07 -1.14
N ARG A 91 10.61 14.25 -1.44
CA ARG A 91 11.58 13.15 -1.49
C ARG A 91 11.67 12.36 -0.18
N GLU A 92 11.60 13.02 0.97
CA GLU A 92 11.66 12.33 2.26
C GLU A 92 10.45 11.41 2.47
N ILE A 93 9.26 11.87 2.07
CA ILE A 93 8.04 11.06 2.12
C ILE A 93 8.18 9.85 1.21
N LEU A 94 8.59 10.06 -0.05
CA LEU A 94 8.73 8.99 -1.04
C LEU A 94 9.78 7.96 -0.64
N ASP A 95 10.99 8.39 -0.26
CA ASP A 95 12.09 7.50 0.11
C ASP A 95 11.69 6.58 1.28
N LYS A 96 11.07 7.15 2.34
CA LYS A 96 10.59 6.38 3.48
C LYS A 96 9.43 5.45 3.09
N THR A 97 8.53 5.92 2.23
CA THR A 97 7.36 5.15 1.78
C THR A 97 7.79 3.90 1.00
N TYR A 98 8.73 4.05 0.07
CA TYR A 98 9.28 2.93 -0.69
C TYR A 98 9.96 1.89 0.19
N LEU A 99 10.77 2.34 1.17
CA LEU A 99 11.39 1.43 2.14
C LEU A 99 10.36 0.63 2.93
N GLN A 100 9.28 1.27 3.39
CA GLN A 100 8.23 0.56 4.14
C GLN A 100 7.47 -0.42 3.26
N ILE A 101 7.06 -0.03 2.05
CA ILE A 101 6.37 -0.94 1.13
C ILE A 101 7.25 -2.16 0.87
N GLN A 102 8.51 -1.96 0.47
CA GLN A 102 9.45 -3.05 0.18
C GLN A 102 9.59 -4.01 1.36
N SER A 103 9.72 -3.48 2.58
CA SER A 103 9.79 -4.30 3.79
C SER A 103 8.52 -5.13 4.04
N ILE A 104 7.33 -4.59 3.73
CA ILE A 104 6.06 -5.30 3.93
C ILE A 104 5.87 -6.38 2.87
N VAL A 105 6.11 -6.08 1.59
CA VAL A 105 5.79 -7.02 0.49
C VAL A 105 6.74 -8.21 0.42
N THR A 106 7.97 -8.04 0.91
CA THR A 106 8.97 -9.10 1.02
C THR A 106 8.75 -10.02 2.23
N ASP A 107 7.86 -9.64 3.17
CA ASP A 107 7.52 -10.44 4.35
C ASP A 107 6.69 -11.68 3.96
N VAL A 108 7.25 -12.86 4.19
CA VAL A 108 6.61 -14.14 3.85
C VAL A 108 5.29 -14.35 4.60
N SER A 109 5.15 -13.81 5.81
CA SER A 109 3.93 -13.93 6.62
C SER A 109 2.70 -13.27 5.97
N LEU A 110 2.92 -12.33 5.03
CA LEU A 110 1.84 -11.73 4.24
C LEU A 110 1.05 -12.77 3.45
N ARG A 111 1.72 -13.86 3.03
CA ARG A 111 1.15 -14.89 2.16
C ARG A 111 0.18 -15.82 2.89
N GLU A 112 0.28 -15.89 4.21
CA GLU A 112 -0.55 -16.76 5.06
C GLU A 112 -2.02 -16.31 5.08
N HIS A 113 -2.28 -15.01 4.88
CA HIS A 113 -3.62 -14.42 4.92
C HIS A 113 -4.07 -14.02 3.52
N HIS A 114 -4.80 -14.92 2.86
CA HIS A 114 -5.19 -14.78 1.44
C HIS A 114 -5.94 -13.48 1.08
N PRO A 115 -6.98 -13.03 1.82
CA PRO A 115 -7.65 -11.75 1.53
C PRO A 115 -6.71 -10.55 1.69
N THR A 116 -5.81 -10.63 2.67
CA THR A 116 -4.80 -9.60 2.93
C THR A 116 -3.81 -9.50 1.78
N LEU A 117 -3.34 -10.63 1.26
CA LEU A 117 -2.44 -10.67 0.10
C LEU A 117 -3.09 -10.08 -1.16
N ILE A 118 -4.37 -10.40 -1.43
CA ILE A 118 -5.11 -9.83 -2.56
C ILE A 118 -5.18 -8.30 -2.45
N ASN A 119 -5.49 -7.77 -1.27
CA ASN A 119 -5.53 -6.33 -1.05
C ASN A 119 -4.18 -5.65 -1.32
N VAL A 120 -3.07 -6.29 -0.95
CA VAL A 120 -1.72 -5.79 -1.24
C VAL A 120 -1.42 -5.85 -2.74
N ILE A 121 -1.73 -6.95 -3.43
CA ILE A 121 -1.56 -7.07 -4.90
C ILE A 121 -2.31 -5.94 -5.61
N ASN A 122 -3.56 -5.68 -5.22
CA ASN A 122 -4.38 -4.62 -5.79
C ASN A 122 -3.81 -3.22 -5.51
N ALA A 123 -3.26 -3.00 -4.31
CA ALA A 123 -2.61 -1.73 -3.98
C ALA A 123 -1.34 -1.50 -4.82
N LEU A 124 -0.49 -2.51 -4.95
CA LEU A 124 0.73 -2.46 -5.78
C LEU A 124 0.40 -2.16 -7.25
N SER A 125 -0.61 -2.83 -7.78
CA SER A 125 -1.14 -2.60 -9.12
C SER A 125 -1.53 -1.14 -9.36
N LYS A 126 -2.29 -0.55 -8.42
CA LYS A 126 -2.78 0.83 -8.53
C LYS A 126 -1.67 1.87 -8.40
N MET A 127 -0.68 1.64 -7.54
CA MET A 127 0.42 2.60 -7.34
C MET A 127 1.50 2.53 -8.41
N ALA A 128 1.57 1.44 -9.19
CA ALA A 128 2.63 1.21 -10.17
C ALA A 128 2.85 2.40 -11.12
N PRO A 129 1.83 3.05 -11.72
CA PRO A 129 2.02 4.18 -12.63
C PRO A 129 2.65 5.42 -11.97
N HIS A 130 2.51 5.55 -10.65
CA HIS A 130 2.93 6.72 -9.88
C HIS A 130 4.34 6.57 -9.29
N CYS A 131 4.85 5.34 -9.20
CA CYS A 131 6.19 5.07 -8.69
C CYS A 131 7.28 5.49 -9.67
N ASP A 132 8.48 5.76 -9.15
CA ASP A 132 9.65 5.91 -10.01
C ASP A 132 9.95 4.59 -10.76
N PRO A 133 10.61 4.66 -11.93
CA PRO A 133 10.85 3.48 -12.75
C PRO A 133 11.64 2.38 -12.05
N THR A 134 12.61 2.73 -11.19
CA THR A 134 13.45 1.77 -10.49
C THR A 134 12.64 1.00 -9.45
N PHE A 135 11.90 1.71 -8.59
CA PHE A 135 11.03 1.05 -7.60
C PHE A 135 9.94 0.18 -8.27
N ARG A 136 9.36 0.68 -9.37
CA ARG A 136 8.37 -0.07 -10.14
C ARG A 136 8.94 -1.39 -10.68
N GLU A 137 10.14 -1.36 -11.24
CA GLU A 137 10.76 -2.54 -11.84
C GLU A 137 11.29 -3.51 -10.79
N ASP A 138 12.05 -3.00 -9.81
CA ASP A 138 12.79 -3.83 -8.86
C ASP A 138 11.88 -4.37 -7.75
N VAL A 139 10.88 -3.58 -7.31
CA VAL A 139 10.02 -3.93 -6.18
C VAL A 139 8.64 -4.37 -6.66
N ILE A 140 7.91 -3.53 -7.41
CA ILE A 140 6.52 -3.87 -7.76
C ILE A 140 6.46 -5.08 -8.68
N VAL A 141 7.16 -5.03 -9.82
CA VAL A 141 7.15 -6.14 -10.79
C VAL A 141 7.83 -7.39 -10.21
N GLY A 142 8.94 -7.21 -9.48
CA GLY A 142 9.62 -8.29 -8.79
C GLY A 142 8.71 -9.05 -7.82
N GLU A 143 8.01 -8.34 -6.93
CA GLU A 143 7.15 -8.99 -5.92
C GLU A 143 5.86 -9.56 -6.49
N LEU A 144 5.27 -8.92 -7.52
CA LEU A 144 4.16 -9.53 -8.25
C LEU A 144 4.57 -10.88 -8.84
N SER A 145 5.80 -11.02 -9.35
CA SER A 145 6.33 -12.30 -9.84
C SER A 145 6.45 -13.34 -8.74
N THR A 146 6.98 -12.93 -7.57
CA THR A 146 7.05 -13.79 -6.38
C THR A 146 5.66 -14.28 -5.96
N PHE A 147 4.64 -13.42 -6.02
CA PHE A 147 3.25 -13.79 -5.73
C PHE A 147 2.63 -14.72 -6.78
N VAL A 148 3.04 -14.64 -8.06
CA VAL A 148 2.66 -15.64 -9.07
C VAL A 148 3.18 -17.02 -8.68
N GLY A 149 4.46 -17.14 -8.32
CA GLY A 149 5.03 -18.40 -7.85
C GLY A 149 4.22 -19.00 -6.70
N TYR A 150 3.93 -18.17 -5.68
CA TYR A 150 3.09 -18.58 -4.55
C TYR A 150 1.68 -19.03 -4.97
N ALA A 151 1.03 -18.31 -5.88
CA ALA A 151 -0.30 -18.65 -6.37
C ALA A 151 -0.29 -19.97 -7.17
N MET A 152 0.77 -20.26 -7.93
CA MET A 152 0.92 -21.50 -8.68
C MET A 152 1.10 -22.71 -7.78
N ASP A 153 1.76 -22.54 -6.63
CA ASP A 153 1.94 -23.59 -5.62
C ASP A 153 0.66 -23.89 -4.82
N GLN A 154 -0.35 -23.02 -4.89
CA GLN A 154 -1.63 -23.29 -4.22
C GLN A 154 -2.35 -24.50 -4.84
N PRO A 155 -3.04 -25.31 -4.02
CA PRO A 155 -3.87 -26.40 -4.52
C PRO A 155 -4.99 -25.85 -5.42
N PRO A 156 -5.49 -26.65 -6.39
CA PRO A 156 -6.63 -26.26 -7.20
C PRO A 156 -7.84 -25.89 -6.33
N GLY A 157 -8.46 -24.72 -6.59
CA GLY A 157 -9.60 -24.26 -5.82
C GLY A 157 -9.88 -22.76 -6.01
N SER A 158 -10.93 -22.25 -5.37
CA SER A 158 -11.36 -20.85 -5.49
C SER A 158 -10.26 -19.85 -5.10
N LYS A 159 -9.53 -20.11 -4.02
CA LYS A 159 -8.42 -19.26 -3.56
C LYS A 159 -7.35 -19.06 -4.62
N LYS A 160 -6.99 -20.13 -5.34
CA LYS A 160 -6.00 -20.07 -6.43
C LYS A 160 -6.51 -19.21 -7.58
N VAL A 161 -7.78 -19.38 -7.95
CA VAL A 161 -8.44 -18.60 -9.01
C VAL A 161 -8.52 -17.12 -8.64
N GLU A 162 -8.88 -16.80 -7.40
CA GLU A 162 -8.96 -15.41 -6.91
C GLU A 162 -7.57 -14.73 -6.92
N LEU A 163 -6.51 -15.43 -6.48
CA LEU A 163 -5.15 -14.90 -6.56
C LEU A 163 -4.71 -14.70 -8.01
N ALA A 164 -4.94 -15.69 -8.87
CA ALA A 164 -4.60 -15.59 -10.28
C ALA A 164 -5.34 -14.41 -10.94
N GLY A 165 -6.62 -14.19 -10.62
CA GLY A 165 -7.39 -13.05 -11.10
C GLY A 165 -6.79 -11.71 -10.69
N ALA A 166 -6.47 -11.54 -9.40
CA ALA A 166 -5.85 -10.32 -8.89
C ALA A 166 -4.48 -10.06 -9.53
N LEU A 167 -3.67 -11.11 -9.74
CA LEU A 167 -2.36 -11.02 -10.38
C LEU A 167 -2.48 -10.65 -11.86
N VAL A 168 -3.41 -11.25 -12.60
CA VAL A 168 -3.66 -10.91 -14.01
C VAL A 168 -4.09 -9.45 -14.14
N GLU A 169 -4.97 -8.96 -13.27
CA GLU A 169 -5.35 -7.54 -13.24
C GLU A 169 -4.15 -6.65 -12.93
N ALA A 170 -3.32 -7.04 -11.96
CA ALA A 170 -2.10 -6.30 -11.60
C ALA A 170 -1.11 -6.19 -12.77
N TYR A 171 -0.83 -7.30 -13.45
CA TYR A 171 0.05 -7.28 -14.62
C TYR A 171 -0.56 -6.52 -15.79
N SER A 172 -1.87 -6.61 -16.00
CA SER A 172 -2.56 -5.83 -17.04
C SER A 172 -2.34 -4.33 -16.84
N ASN A 173 -2.42 -3.85 -15.60
CA ASN A 173 -2.13 -2.44 -15.27
C ASN A 173 -0.64 -2.10 -15.43
N ALA A 174 0.26 -3.03 -15.04
CA ALA A 174 1.70 -2.85 -15.18
C ALA A 174 2.16 -2.77 -16.65
N VAL A 175 1.49 -3.46 -17.59
CA VAL A 175 1.80 -3.38 -19.04
C VAL A 175 1.63 -1.96 -19.59
N TYR A 176 0.73 -1.16 -19.02
CA TYR A 176 0.57 0.25 -19.42
C TYR A 176 1.63 1.18 -18.81
N CYS A 177 2.46 0.67 -17.89
CA CYS A 177 3.59 1.40 -17.35
C CYS A 177 4.80 1.30 -18.29
N GLN A 178 5.72 2.27 -18.19
CA GLN A 178 7.03 2.14 -18.81
C GLN A 178 7.82 1.06 -18.07
N ILE A 179 7.82 -0.16 -18.60
CA ILE A 179 8.59 -1.32 -18.13
C ILE A 179 9.68 -1.64 -19.16
N SER A 180 10.89 -1.91 -18.68
CA SER A 180 12.02 -2.28 -19.54
C SER A 180 11.74 -3.57 -20.34
N LYS A 181 12.32 -3.65 -21.55
CA LYS A 181 12.23 -4.85 -22.39
C LYS A 181 12.72 -6.11 -21.68
N GLN A 182 13.71 -5.96 -20.79
CA GLN A 182 14.24 -7.05 -19.98
C GLN A 182 13.16 -7.58 -19.03
N ASN A 183 12.49 -6.72 -18.26
CA ASN A 183 11.44 -7.13 -17.34
C ASN A 183 10.18 -7.65 -18.05
N ILE A 184 9.85 -7.11 -19.23
CA ILE A 184 8.80 -7.70 -20.08
C ILE A 184 9.14 -9.15 -20.44
N THR A 185 10.37 -9.39 -20.90
CA THR A 185 10.77 -10.72 -21.41
C THR A 185 10.99 -11.74 -20.29
N ASN A 186 11.57 -11.30 -19.18
CA ASN A 186 12.07 -12.19 -18.13
C ASN A 186 11.09 -12.38 -16.99
N ILE A 187 10.18 -11.44 -16.76
CA ILE A 187 9.26 -11.46 -15.62
C ILE A 187 7.80 -11.51 -16.09
N LEU A 188 7.39 -10.53 -16.90
CA LEU A 188 5.99 -10.33 -17.25
C LEU A 188 5.44 -11.44 -18.16
N LEU A 189 6.12 -11.74 -19.26
CA LEU A 189 5.67 -12.80 -20.19
C LEU A 189 5.66 -14.19 -19.54
N PRO A 190 6.67 -14.62 -18.75
CA PRO A 190 6.60 -15.88 -18.03
C PRO A 190 5.47 -15.93 -16.99
N ALA A 191 5.19 -14.82 -16.27
CA ALA A 191 4.15 -14.74 -15.26
C ALA A 191 2.72 -14.87 -15.83
N LEU A 192 2.52 -14.52 -17.11
CA LEU A 192 1.23 -14.57 -17.80
C LEU A 192 0.96 -15.88 -18.57
N ARG A 193 1.93 -16.80 -18.63
CA ARG A 193 1.78 -18.10 -19.31
C ARG A 193 1.09 -19.12 -18.42
#